data_AF-A0A2B7ZWN9-F1
#
_entry.id   AF-A0A2B7ZWN9-F1
#
_cell.length_a   1.000
_cell.length_b   1.000
_cell.length_c   1.000
_cell.angle_alpha   90.00
_cell.angle_beta   90.00
_cell.angle_gamma   90.00
#
_symmetry.space_group_name_H-M   'P 1'
#
loop_
_entity.id
_entity.type
_entity.pdbx_description
1 polymer ?
#
loop_
_entity_poly.entity_id
_entity_poly.type
_entity_poly.pdbx_seq_one_letter_code
_entity_poly.pdbx_strand_id
1 'polypeptide(L)'
;MILSHKVIGSVKSAEAAALYDIDWLPLEWYEAVRPIQRKKTNAGKDIALKFVNEGIRLKQGDVVWAEDKKCIAIEILPCEAIVIAPVTLLQMGTVCYEIGNKHLPLFIENEQVLVPFEEPLFKLLQAGGYGPTKALRRLENMLKVNAVSHSHGGESLFQKILNFGG
;
A
#
# COMPACT_ATOMS: atom_id res chain seq x y z
N MET A 1 -24.60 -3.64 -13.85
CA MET A 1 -23.21 -3.21 -13.60
C MET A 1 -23.26 -2.10 -12.56
N ILE A 2 -22.52 -2.25 -11.47
CA ILE A 2 -22.48 -1.28 -10.36
C ILE A 2 -21.43 -0.22 -10.68
N LEU A 3 -21.73 1.05 -10.41
CA LEU A 3 -20.77 2.15 -10.50
C LEU A 3 -20.56 2.74 -9.11
N SER A 4 -19.32 2.79 -8.66
CA SER A 4 -18.93 3.45 -7.41
C SER A 4 -17.92 4.57 -7.67
N HIS A 5 -18.14 5.71 -7.01
CA HIS A 5 -17.30 6.91 -7.12
C HIS A 5 -16.84 7.45 -5.76
N LYS A 6 -17.22 6.79 -4.66
CA LYS A 6 -16.87 7.17 -3.29
C LYS A 6 -16.86 5.95 -2.36
N VAL A 7 -16.02 6.01 -1.34
CA VAL A 7 -16.11 5.10 -0.19
C VAL A 7 -17.24 5.62 0.71
N ILE A 8 -18.14 4.74 1.13
CA ILE A 8 -19.33 5.11 1.93
C ILE A 8 -19.25 4.65 3.38
N GLY A 9 -18.22 3.89 3.75
CA GLY A 9 -18.02 3.38 5.10
C GLY A 9 -16.87 2.37 5.15
N SER A 10 -16.75 1.66 6.27
CA SER A 10 -15.77 0.59 6.43
C SER A 10 -16.31 -0.54 7.32
N VAL A 11 -16.01 -1.79 7.00
CA VAL A 11 -16.40 -2.99 7.76
C VAL A 11 -15.33 -3.44 8.78
N LYS A 12 -14.48 -2.53 9.25
CA LYS A 12 -13.37 -2.85 10.16
C LYS A 12 -13.78 -3.35 11.55
N SER A 13 -15.03 -3.13 11.97
CA SER A 13 -15.54 -3.70 13.23
C SER A 13 -16.35 -4.97 12.98
N ALA A 14 -16.16 -5.97 13.84
CA ALA A 14 -16.87 -7.25 13.73
C ALA A 14 -18.39 -7.08 13.82
N GLU A 15 -18.85 -6.07 14.56
CA GLU A 15 -20.27 -5.73 14.72
C GLU A 15 -20.86 -5.16 13.43
N ALA A 16 -20.11 -4.30 12.71
CA ALA A 16 -20.55 -3.78 11.43
C ALA A 16 -20.56 -4.88 10.36
N ALA A 17 -19.56 -5.78 10.38
CA ALA A 17 -19.50 -6.89 9.45
C ALA A 17 -20.66 -7.90 9.65
N ALA A 18 -21.10 -8.12 10.90
CA ALA A 18 -22.18 -9.06 11.20
C ALA A 18 -23.57 -8.61 10.75
N LEU A 19 -23.75 -7.31 10.47
CA LEU A 19 -25.04 -6.74 10.04
C LEU A 19 -25.28 -6.80 8.53
N TYR A 20 -24.23 -7.08 7.76
CA TYR A 20 -24.29 -7.09 6.29
C TYR A 20 -23.79 -8.42 5.70
N ASP A 21 -24.43 -8.87 4.63
CA ASP A 21 -23.94 -9.86 3.69
C ASP A 21 -22.89 -9.21 2.79
N ILE A 22 -21.62 -9.44 3.12
CA ILE A 22 -20.46 -8.79 2.48
C ILE A 22 -20.01 -9.60 1.26
N ASP A 23 -20.07 -8.96 0.09
CA ASP A 23 -19.50 -9.45 -1.15
C ASP A 23 -18.15 -8.76 -1.41
N TRP A 24 -17.05 -9.48 -1.20
CA TRP A 24 -15.71 -8.89 -1.28
C TRP A 24 -15.30 -8.58 -2.72
N LEU A 25 -14.68 -7.42 -2.90
CA LEU A 25 -14.03 -6.99 -4.13
C LEU A 25 -12.51 -7.13 -3.98
N PRO A 26 -11.91 -8.21 -4.52
CA PRO A 26 -10.48 -8.44 -4.39
C PRO A 26 -9.68 -7.47 -5.26
N LEU A 27 -8.71 -6.80 -4.65
CA LEU A 27 -7.76 -5.90 -5.28
C LEU A 27 -6.32 -6.27 -4.90
N GLU A 28 -5.44 -6.21 -5.87
CA GLU A 28 -4.00 -6.16 -5.61
C GLU A 28 -3.61 -4.80 -5.01
N TRP A 29 -2.49 -4.76 -4.29
CA TRP A 29 -2.02 -3.51 -3.65
C TRP A 29 -1.84 -2.36 -4.66
N TYR A 30 -1.42 -2.66 -5.89
CA TYR A 30 -1.23 -1.67 -6.96
C TYR A 30 -2.55 -1.29 -7.65
N GLU A 31 -3.60 -2.08 -7.49
CA GLU A 31 -4.95 -1.74 -7.94
C GLU A 31 -5.63 -0.79 -6.96
N ALA A 32 -5.31 -0.89 -5.67
CA ALA A 32 -5.89 -0.04 -4.62
C ALA A 32 -5.62 1.48 -4.79
N VAL A 33 -4.60 1.83 -5.58
CA VAL A 33 -4.25 3.22 -5.92
C VAL A 33 -4.74 3.65 -7.31
N ARG A 34 -5.40 2.75 -8.06
CA ARG A 34 -5.92 3.09 -9.41
C ARG A 34 -7.24 3.84 -9.28
N PRO A 35 -7.34 5.08 -9.79
CA PRO A 35 -8.55 5.88 -9.68
C PRO A 35 -9.71 5.30 -10.50
N ILE A 36 -9.40 4.66 -11.63
CA ILE A 36 -10.40 4.11 -12.55
C ILE A 36 -10.06 2.66 -12.86
N GLN A 37 -10.99 1.75 -12.58
CA GLN A 37 -10.84 0.32 -12.87
C GLN A 37 -12.19 -0.38 -12.90
N ARG A 38 -12.24 -1.56 -13.53
CA ARG A 38 -13.41 -2.46 -13.53
C ARG A 38 -12.98 -3.83 -13.05
N LYS A 39 -13.72 -4.39 -12.10
CA LYS A 39 -13.43 -5.67 -11.45
C LYS A 39 -14.72 -6.44 -11.22
N LYS A 40 -14.58 -7.70 -10.82
CA LYS A 40 -15.69 -8.55 -10.37
C LYS A 40 -15.52 -8.83 -8.89
N THR A 41 -16.62 -8.81 -8.15
CA THR A 41 -16.66 -9.29 -6.77
C THR A 41 -16.54 -10.81 -6.73
N ASN A 42 -16.34 -11.38 -5.53
CA ASN A 42 -16.30 -12.82 -5.33
C ASN A 42 -17.63 -13.50 -5.71
N ALA A 43 -18.78 -12.82 -5.55
CA ALA A 43 -20.07 -13.30 -6.05
C ALA A 43 -20.28 -13.04 -7.56
N GLY A 44 -19.27 -12.55 -8.28
CA GLY A 44 -19.28 -12.38 -9.74
C GLY A 44 -19.91 -11.07 -10.25
N LYS A 45 -20.27 -10.14 -9.36
CA LYS A 45 -20.90 -8.87 -9.77
C LYS A 45 -19.88 -7.94 -10.42
N ASP A 46 -20.24 -7.40 -11.60
CA ASP A 46 -19.45 -6.37 -12.27
C ASP A 46 -19.56 -5.02 -11.57
N ILE A 47 -18.41 -4.46 -11.16
CA ILE A 47 -18.30 -3.13 -10.57
C ILE A 47 -17.24 -2.29 -11.28
N ALA A 48 -17.59 -1.04 -11.60
CA ALA A 48 -16.68 -0.01 -12.05
C ALA A 48 -16.38 0.96 -10.90
N LEU A 49 -15.11 1.14 -10.57
CA LEU A 49 -14.61 2.11 -9.61
C LEU A 49 -14.13 3.36 -10.37
N LYS A 50 -14.63 4.53 -10.00
CA LYS A 50 -14.30 5.82 -10.64
C LYS A 50 -14.10 6.92 -9.58
N PHE A 51 -12.92 6.94 -9.00
CA PHE A 51 -12.47 7.88 -7.99
C PHE A 51 -11.65 9.00 -8.64
N VAL A 52 -12.33 10.03 -9.14
CA VAL A 52 -11.71 11.10 -9.97
C VAL A 52 -11.02 12.18 -9.13
N ASN A 53 -11.22 12.16 -7.81
CA ASN A 53 -10.56 13.10 -6.90
C ASN A 53 -9.17 12.57 -6.54
N GLU A 54 -8.18 13.45 -6.59
CA GLU A 54 -6.78 13.10 -6.35
C GLU A 54 -6.58 12.44 -4.98
N GLY A 55 -5.81 11.35 -4.98
CA GLY A 55 -5.23 10.80 -3.77
C GLY A 55 -6.05 9.75 -3.02
N ILE A 56 -7.19 9.30 -3.56
CA ILE A 56 -7.94 8.18 -2.98
C ILE A 56 -7.12 6.89 -3.05
N ARG A 57 -7.12 6.16 -1.94
CA ARG A 57 -6.45 4.88 -1.78
C ARG A 57 -7.38 3.95 -1.04
N LEU A 58 -7.82 2.92 -1.75
CA LEU A 58 -8.74 1.92 -1.21
C LEU A 58 -7.99 1.08 -0.17
N LYS A 59 -8.62 0.88 0.99
CA LYS A 59 -8.07 0.12 2.10
C LYS A 59 -8.88 -1.14 2.33
N GLN A 60 -8.30 -2.07 3.07
CA GLN A 60 -9.00 -3.27 3.52
C GLN A 60 -10.29 -2.86 4.25
N GLY A 61 -11.40 -3.43 3.81
CA GLY A 61 -12.72 -3.23 4.39
C GLY A 61 -13.40 -1.91 4.00
N ASP A 62 -12.86 -1.11 3.09
CA ASP A 62 -13.58 0.06 2.56
C ASP A 62 -14.86 -0.40 1.85
N VAL A 63 -16.01 0.19 2.19
CA VAL A 63 -17.29 -0.12 1.55
C VAL A 63 -17.49 0.81 0.36
N VAL A 64 -17.67 0.23 -0.82
CA VAL A 64 -17.84 0.96 -2.09
C VAL A 64 -19.28 0.93 -2.61
N TRP A 65 -20.12 0.05 -2.07
CA TRP A 65 -21.53 -0.06 -2.39
C TRP A 65 -22.29 -0.76 -1.25
N ALA A 66 -23.52 -0.35 -0.99
CA ALA A 66 -24.41 -1.01 -0.04
C ALA A 66 -25.87 -0.79 -0.46
N GLU A 67 -26.70 -1.82 -0.28
CA GLU A 67 -28.15 -1.80 -0.48
C GLU A 67 -28.79 -2.82 0.47
N ASP A 68 -29.81 -2.40 1.22
CA ASP A 68 -30.43 -3.19 2.29
C ASP A 68 -29.39 -3.79 3.26
N LYS A 69 -29.33 -5.12 3.33
CA LYS A 69 -28.36 -5.88 4.12
C LYS A 69 -27.16 -6.36 3.31
N LYS A 70 -26.98 -5.94 2.05
CA LYS A 70 -25.85 -6.36 1.21
C LYS A 70 -24.87 -5.21 1.04
N CYS A 71 -23.58 -5.51 1.10
CA CYS A 71 -22.56 -4.53 0.77
C CYS A 71 -21.42 -5.14 -0.04
N ILE A 72 -20.70 -4.28 -0.77
CA ILE A 72 -19.45 -4.63 -1.44
C ILE A 72 -18.33 -3.90 -0.72
N ALA A 73 -17.40 -4.68 -0.17
CA ALA A 73 -16.24 -4.16 0.55
C ALA A 73 -14.94 -4.56 -0.14
N ILE A 74 -13.92 -3.71 -0.04
CA ILE A 74 -12.60 -3.96 -0.60
C ILE A 74 -11.86 -5.02 0.19
N GLU A 75 -11.32 -6.01 -0.50
CA GLU A 75 -10.32 -6.94 0.03
C GLU A 75 -8.97 -6.67 -0.64
N ILE A 76 -7.98 -6.26 0.13
CA ILE A 76 -6.59 -6.19 -0.34
C ILE A 76 -6.03 -7.60 -0.24
N LEU A 77 -5.68 -8.16 -1.40
CA LEU A 77 -5.09 -9.49 -1.47
C LEU A 77 -3.70 -9.49 -0.84
N PRO A 78 -3.35 -10.53 -0.07
CA PRO A 78 -1.99 -10.65 0.41
C PRO A 78 -1.06 -11.06 -0.73
N CYS A 79 0.14 -10.48 -0.76
CA CYS A 79 1.18 -10.84 -1.71
C CYS A 79 2.49 -11.20 -0.98
N GLU A 80 3.42 -11.83 -1.69
CA GLU A 80 4.76 -12.02 -1.16
C GLU A 80 5.41 -10.65 -0.97
N ALA A 81 5.93 -10.40 0.23
CA ALA A 81 6.58 -9.17 0.61
C ALA A 81 7.92 -9.45 1.27
N ILE A 82 8.86 -8.52 1.08
CA ILE A 82 10.04 -8.41 1.93
C ILE A 82 9.64 -7.59 3.15
N VAL A 83 9.91 -8.13 4.33
CA VAL A 83 9.65 -7.50 5.62
C VAL A 83 10.97 -7.23 6.30
N ILE A 84 11.17 -5.97 6.67
CA ILE A 84 12.32 -5.50 7.43
C ILE A 84 11.78 -4.96 8.74
N ALA A 85 12.38 -5.36 9.85
CA ALA A 85 12.04 -4.86 11.18
C ALA A 85 13.23 -4.03 11.70
N PRO A 86 13.29 -2.72 11.41
CA PRO A 86 14.38 -1.88 11.87
C PRO A 86 14.40 -1.80 13.40
N VAL A 87 15.59 -1.85 13.99
CA VAL A 87 15.79 -1.78 15.45
C VAL A 87 16.00 -0.35 15.95
N THR A 88 16.24 0.60 15.06
CA THR A 88 16.41 2.03 15.38
C THR A 88 15.73 2.92 14.34
N LEU A 89 15.39 4.14 14.74
CA LEU A 89 14.90 5.16 13.81
C LEU A 89 15.92 5.50 12.72
N LEU A 90 17.22 5.48 13.05
CA LEU A 90 18.28 5.68 12.07
C LEU A 90 18.23 4.58 11.00
N GLN A 91 18.16 3.31 11.40
CA GLN A 91 18.05 2.21 10.46
C GLN A 91 16.76 2.27 9.62
N MET A 92 15.63 2.61 10.24
CA MET A 92 14.35 2.84 9.54
C MET A 92 14.50 3.92 8.46
N GLY A 93 15.11 5.06 8.81
CA GLY A 93 15.36 6.15 7.88
C GLY A 93 16.27 5.73 6.72
N THR A 94 17.39 5.08 7.02
CA THR A 94 18.35 4.62 6.00
C THR A 94 17.71 3.62 5.03
N VAL A 95 16.99 2.62 5.54
CA VAL A 95 16.39 1.60 4.67
C VAL A 95 15.26 2.18 3.82
N CYS A 96 14.44 3.09 4.37
CA CYS A 96 13.41 3.78 3.61
C CYS A 96 14.01 4.67 2.52
N TYR A 97 15.13 5.34 2.81
CA TYR A 97 15.85 6.16 1.84
C TYR A 97 16.42 5.32 0.71
N GLU A 98 17.11 4.20 1.02
CA GLU A 98 17.68 3.32 0.00
C GLU A 98 16.63 2.71 -0.93
N ILE A 99 15.49 2.25 -0.38
CA ILE A 99 14.39 1.72 -1.16
C ILE A 99 13.72 2.84 -1.97
N GLY A 100 13.45 3.98 -1.34
CA GLY A 100 12.83 5.14 -1.98
C GLY A 100 13.65 5.71 -3.14
N ASN A 101 14.99 5.73 -3.01
CA ASN A 101 15.91 6.17 -4.06
C ASN A 101 15.88 5.25 -5.30
N LYS A 102 15.35 4.03 -5.18
CA LYS A 102 15.13 3.12 -6.30
C LYS A 102 13.76 3.29 -6.97
N HIS A 103 12.97 4.27 -6.53
CA HIS A 103 11.58 4.50 -6.97
C HIS A 103 10.66 3.27 -6.79
N LEU A 104 10.95 2.46 -5.76
CA LEU A 104 10.16 1.27 -5.44
C LEU A 104 8.99 1.63 -4.50
N PRO A 105 7.86 0.91 -4.60
CA PRO A 105 6.75 1.08 -3.68
C PRO A 105 7.18 0.64 -2.26
N LEU A 106 6.94 1.51 -1.28
CA LEU A 106 7.38 1.35 0.11
C LEU A 106 6.16 1.44 1.03
N PHE A 107 6.03 0.52 1.98
CA PHE A 107 4.92 0.44 2.92
C PHE A 107 5.45 0.41 4.35
N ILE A 108 4.72 1.02 5.29
CA ILE A 108 5.06 0.97 6.72
C ILE A 108 3.85 0.47 7.51
N GLU A 109 4.05 -0.64 8.24
CA GLU A 109 3.02 -1.26 9.07
C GLU A 109 3.65 -1.86 10.33
N ASN A 110 3.08 -1.61 11.51
CA ASN A 110 3.56 -2.17 12.79
C ASN A 110 5.08 -2.03 13.00
N GLU A 111 5.62 -0.84 12.76
CA GLU A 111 7.06 -0.52 12.87
C GLU A 111 7.96 -1.32 11.89
N GLN A 112 7.37 -1.99 10.91
CA GLN A 112 8.08 -2.71 9.86
C GLN A 112 8.04 -1.93 8.54
N VAL A 113 9.08 -2.13 7.76
CA VAL A 113 9.14 -1.69 6.36
C VAL A 113 8.80 -2.88 5.49
N LEU A 114 7.85 -2.69 4.58
CA LEU A 114 7.42 -3.71 3.65
C LEU A 114 7.58 -3.21 2.21
N VAL A 115 7.96 -4.12 1.34
CA VAL A 115 8.00 -3.93 -0.12
C VAL A 115 7.52 -5.21 -0.80
N PRO A 116 6.90 -5.14 -1.99
CA PRO A 116 6.61 -6.34 -2.78
C PRO A 116 7.88 -7.16 -3.02
N PHE A 117 7.75 -8.48 -2.99
CA PHE A 117 8.91 -9.35 -3.10
C PHE A 117 9.56 -9.29 -4.48
N GLU A 118 10.85 -8.95 -4.49
CA GLU A 118 11.72 -9.08 -5.64
C GLU A 118 13.06 -9.69 -5.19
N GLU A 119 13.47 -10.77 -5.84
CA GLU A 119 14.69 -11.52 -5.50
C GLU A 119 15.96 -10.64 -5.49
N PRO A 120 16.20 -9.73 -6.46
CA PRO A 120 17.39 -8.88 -6.44
C PRO A 120 17.41 -7.90 -5.25
N LEU A 121 16.25 -7.34 -4.91
CA LEU A 121 16.10 -6.43 -3.78
C LEU A 121 16.31 -7.15 -2.45
N PHE A 122 15.76 -8.36 -2.31
CA PHE A 122 15.96 -9.19 -1.12
C PHE A 122 17.44 -9.46 -0.87
N LYS A 123 18.18 -9.88 -1.90
CA LYS A 123 19.63 -10.12 -1.82
C LYS A 123 20.42 -8.86 -1.48
N LEU A 124 20.06 -7.73 -2.08
CA LEU A 124 20.70 -6.45 -1.80
C LEU A 124 20.51 -6.04 -0.33
N LEU A 125 19.29 -6.12 0.18
CA LEU A 125 18.98 -5.79 1.58
C LEU A 125 19.64 -6.75 2.57
N GLN A 126 19.76 -8.03 2.21
CA GLN A 126 20.48 -9.03 2.99
C GLN A 126 21.98 -8.70 3.05
N ALA A 127 22.58 -8.35 1.90
CA ALA A 127 23.99 -7.93 1.83
C ALA A 127 24.25 -6.61 2.59
N GLY A 128 23.26 -5.71 2.64
CA GLY A 128 23.30 -4.48 3.43
C GLY A 128 23.12 -4.67 4.94
N GLY A 129 22.88 -5.91 5.41
CA GLY A 129 22.73 -6.20 6.83
C GLY A 129 21.37 -5.83 7.44
N TYR A 130 20.34 -5.62 6.61
CA TYR A 130 19.00 -5.23 7.08
C TYR A 130 18.14 -6.40 7.60
N GLY A 131 18.64 -7.64 7.53
CA GLY A 131 17.91 -8.84 7.98
C GLY A 131 16.51 -9.00 7.35
N PRO A 132 16.35 -8.87 6.03
CA PRO A 132 15.05 -8.99 5.38
C PRO A 132 14.48 -10.41 5.55
N THR A 133 13.16 -10.51 5.70
CA THR A 133 12.44 -11.79 5.70
C THR A 133 11.37 -11.80 4.61
N LYS A 134 11.07 -12.99 4.06
CA LYS A 134 9.97 -13.16 3.11
C LYS A 134 8.71 -13.54 3.87
N ALA A 135 7.61 -12.82 3.64
CA ALA A 135 6.33 -13.15 4.26
C ALA A 135 5.15 -12.80 3.36
N LEU A 136 4.05 -13.52 3.53
CA LEU A 136 2.77 -13.16 2.92
C LEU A 136 2.14 -12.01 3.72
N ARG A 137 1.88 -10.88 3.07
CA ARG A 137 1.38 -9.64 3.71
C ARG A 137 0.37 -8.93 2.83
N ARG A 138 -0.63 -8.29 3.45
CA ARG A 138 -1.47 -7.29 2.77
C ARG A 138 -0.74 -5.96 2.83
N LEU A 139 -0.53 -5.33 1.69
CA LEU A 139 0.22 -4.09 1.60
C LEU A 139 -0.74 -2.88 1.55
N GLU A 140 -1.08 -2.34 2.72
CA GLU A 140 -2.15 -1.35 2.88
C GLU A 140 -1.65 0.09 2.94
N ASN A 141 -0.46 0.35 3.48
CA ASN A 141 0.03 1.71 3.81
C ASN A 141 1.28 2.14 3.01
N MET A 142 1.16 2.16 1.68
CA MET A 142 2.14 2.74 0.75
C MET A 142 2.39 4.21 1.06
N LEU A 143 3.67 4.56 1.17
CA LEU A 143 4.15 5.93 1.27
C LEU A 143 4.07 6.60 -0.11
N LYS A 144 3.54 7.82 -0.14
CA LYS A 144 3.55 8.65 -1.34
C LYS A 144 4.85 9.43 -1.40
N VAL A 145 5.59 9.25 -2.49
CA VAL A 145 6.62 10.21 -2.89
C VAL A 145 5.89 11.33 -3.63
N ASN A 146 5.65 12.45 -2.94
CA ASN A 146 5.29 13.69 -3.63
C ASN A 146 6.57 14.19 -4.32
N ALA A 147 6.85 13.69 -5.52
CA ALA A 147 7.97 14.17 -6.30
C ALA A 147 7.68 15.62 -6.70
N VAL A 148 8.21 16.57 -5.93
CA VAL A 148 8.56 17.87 -6.52
C VAL A 148 9.65 17.55 -7.53
N SER A 149 9.37 17.79 -8.82
CA SER A 149 10.26 17.48 -9.92
C SER A 149 11.63 18.14 -9.71
N HIS A 150 12.59 17.40 -9.15
CA HIS A 150 13.96 17.87 -9.03
C HIS A 150 14.70 17.51 -10.32
N SER A 151 14.93 18.54 -11.13
CA SER A 151 15.93 18.57 -12.20
C SER A 151 17.22 17.86 -11.77
N HIS A 152 17.73 16.98 -12.64
CA HIS A 152 18.95 16.21 -12.45
C HIS A 152 20.15 17.08 -12.03
N GLY A 153 20.87 16.66 -10.98
CA GLY A 153 22.26 17.06 -10.73
C GLY A 153 22.61 17.63 -9.35
N GLY A 154 21.67 17.72 -8.41
CA GLY A 154 21.96 18.22 -7.06
C GLY A 154 21.97 17.09 -6.02
N GLU A 155 23.03 17.02 -5.20
CA GLU A 155 23.04 16.22 -3.97
C GLU A 155 21.72 16.38 -3.21
N SER A 156 21.14 15.26 -2.79
CA SER A 156 19.90 15.26 -2.02
C SER A 156 20.07 16.11 -0.76
N LEU A 157 19.01 16.77 -0.30
CA LEU A 157 19.03 17.58 0.93
C LEU A 157 19.59 16.78 2.12
N PHE A 158 19.37 15.47 2.10
CA PHE A 158 19.90 14.50 3.06
C PHE A 158 21.44 14.34 2.97
N GLN A 159 22.00 14.27 1.77
CA GLN A 159 23.47 14.27 1.57
C GLN A 159 24.10 15.55 2.09
N LYS A 160 23.45 16.71 1.88
CA LYS A 160 23.93 17.97 2.45
C LYS A 160 23.96 17.92 3.98
N ILE A 161 22.88 17.43 4.61
CA ILE A 161 22.82 17.32 6.08
C ILE A 161 23.88 16.37 6.62
N LEU A 162 24.12 15.23 5.96
CA LEU A 162 25.16 14.27 6.36
C LEU A 162 26.58 14.86 6.24
N ASN A 163 26.83 15.69 5.22
CA ASN A 163 28.12 16.32 4.98
C ASN A 163 28.42 17.51 5.94
N PHE A 164 27.43 18.01 6.69
CA PHE A 164 27.62 19.08 7.68
C PHE A 164 27.96 18.56 9.09
N GLY A 165 27.99 17.24 9.29
CA GLY A 165 28.28 16.61 10.60
C GLY A 165 29.72 16.15 10.82
N GLY A 166 30.66 16.55 9.95
CA GLY A 166 32.09 16.21 10.03
C GLY A 166 32.96 17.37 10.49
#